data_AF-A0A0R2TVY2-F1
#
_entry.id   AF-A0A0R2TVY2-F1
#
_cell.length_a   1.000
_cell.length_b   1.000
_cell.length_c   1.000
_cell.angle_alpha   90.00
_cell.angle_beta   90.00
_cell.angle_gamma   90.00
#
_symmetry.space_group_name_H-M   'P 1'
#
loop_
_entity.id
_entity.type
_entity.pdbx_description
1 polymer ?
#
loop_
_entity_poly.entity_id
_entity_poly.type
_entity_poly.pdbx_seq_one_letter_code
_entity_poly.pdbx_strand_id
1 'polypeptide(L)' 'MHPVDHPHWEAELLGLIKRHSLETGSQKAAAILSNWAKERAAFVQICPKEMLAHLPHPLSQKAQAVPAE' A
#
# COMPACT_ATOMS: atom_id res chain seq x y z
N MET A 1 -7.54 -6.61 -9.84
CA MET A 1 -6.87 -5.42 -9.27
C MET A 1 -5.87 -5.90 -8.22
N HIS A 2 -4.70 -5.27 -8.09
CA HIS A 2 -3.67 -5.65 -7.13
C HIS A 2 -3.89 -4.93 -5.79
N PRO A 3 -4.40 -5.60 -4.74
CA PRO A 3 -4.65 -4.97 -3.45
C PRO A 3 -3.34 -4.72 -2.70
N VAL A 4 -3.34 -3.72 -1.81
CA VAL A 4 -2.25 -3.49 -0.85
C VAL A 4 -2.42 -4.47 0.32
N ASP A 5 -1.82 -5.64 0.21
CA ASP A 5 -1.99 -6.75 1.17
C ASP A 5 -0.74 -7.00 2.04
N HIS A 6 0.45 -6.64 1.56
CA HIS A 6 1.67 -6.82 2.35
C HIS A 6 1.77 -5.76 3.47
N PRO A 7 1.99 -6.17 4.75
CA PRO A 7 1.97 -5.26 5.90
C PRO A 7 2.91 -4.06 5.79
N HIS A 8 4.12 -4.25 5.23
CA HIS A 8 5.06 -3.16 5.01
C HIS A 8 4.46 -2.05 4.13
N TRP A 9 3.92 -2.41 2.96
CA TRP A 9 3.35 -1.44 2.03
C TRP A 9 2.03 -0.84 2.52
N GLU A 10 1.24 -1.60 3.30
CA GLU A 10 0.06 -1.06 3.97
C GLU A 10 0.45 0.00 5.01
N ALA A 11 1.49 -0.26 5.80
CA ALA A 11 2.01 0.70 6.78
C ALA A 11 2.57 1.97 6.12
N GLU A 12 3.33 1.82 5.02
CA GLU A 12 3.84 2.95 4.24
C GLU A 12 2.70 3.83 3.70
N LEU A 13 1.68 3.21 3.06
CA LEU A 13 0.51 3.91 2.55
C LEU A 13 -0.23 4.66 3.67
N LEU A 14 -0.48 3.97 4.80
CA LEU A 14 -1.15 4.57 5.94
C LEU A 14 -0.34 5.75 6.52
N GLY A 15 0.98 5.63 6.61
CA GLY A 15 1.87 6.69 7.07
C GLY A 15 1.81 7.94 6.19
N LEU A 16 1.83 7.76 4.87
CA LEU A 16 1.72 8.85 3.90
C LEU A 16 0.36 9.56 4.01
N ILE A 17 -0.74 8.82 4.12
CA ILE A 17 -2.08 9.41 4.26
C ILE A 17 -2.20 10.18 5.59
N LYS A 18 -1.67 9.63 6.69
CA LYS A 18 -1.62 10.32 8.00
C LYS A 18 -0.86 11.64 7.91
N ARG A 19 0.33 11.61 7.31
CA ARG A 19 1.15 12.83 7.13
C ARG A 19 0.40 13.87 6.30
N HIS A 20 -0.15 13.46 5.15
CA HIS A 20 -0.94 14.35 4.30
C HIS A 20 -2.14 14.96 5.05
N SER A 21 -2.86 14.16 5.85
CA SER A 21 -3.98 14.67 6.66
C SER A 21 -3.52 15.73 7.66
N LEU A 22 -2.37 15.52 8.31
CA LEU A 22 -1.82 16.47 9.29
C LEU A 22 -1.33 17.76 8.64
N GLU A 23 -0.64 17.66 7.50
CA GLU A 23 -0.06 18.82 6.82
C GLU A 23 -1.10 19.69 6.11
N THR A 24 -2.20 19.10 5.64
CA THR A 24 -3.17 19.80 4.77
C THR A 24 -4.54 20.02 5.41
N GLY A 25 -4.87 19.31 6.49
CA GLY A 25 -6.23 19.28 7.03
C GLY A 25 -7.25 18.62 6.09
N SER A 26 -6.81 17.77 5.17
CA SER A 26 -7.68 17.11 4.17
C SER A 26 -8.80 16.29 4.82
N GLN A 27 -10.04 16.75 4.66
CA GLN A 27 -11.23 16.05 5.15
C GLN A 27 -11.38 14.66 4.53
N LYS A 28 -10.99 14.49 3.26
CA LYS A 28 -11.01 13.20 2.59
C LYS A 28 -10.00 12.24 3.20
N ALA A 29 -8.80 12.70 3.52
CA ALA A 29 -7.79 11.89 4.19
C ALA A 29 -8.25 11.48 5.59
N ALA A 30 -8.83 12.42 6.36
CA ALA A 30 -9.41 12.12 7.67
C ALA A 30 -10.53 11.06 7.59
N ALA A 31 -11.40 11.13 6.57
CA ALA A 31 -12.44 10.14 6.34
C ALA A 31 -11.88 8.75 5.99
N ILE A 32 -10.84 8.69 5.14
CA ILE A 32 -10.13 7.44 4.81
C ILE A 32 -9.55 6.81 6.08
N LEU A 33 -8.86 7.60 6.90
CA LEU A 33 -8.23 7.14 8.14
C LEU A 33 -9.25 6.64 9.16
N SER A 34 -10.40 7.29 9.26
CA SER A 34 -11.48 6.93 10.19
C SER A 34 -12.12 5.58 9.86
N ASN A 35 -12.01 5.10 8.62
CA ASN A 35 -12.57 3.82 8.18
C ASN A 35 -11.55 2.95 7.43
N TRP A 36 -10.31 2.94 7.92
CA TRP A 36 -9.17 2.36 7.21
C TRP A 36 -9.38 0.90 6.78
N ALA A 37 -9.96 0.06 7.64
CA ALA A 37 -10.16 -1.36 7.35
C ALA A 37 -11.00 -1.60 6.09
N LYS A 38 -11.98 -0.73 5.82
CA LYS A 38 -12.80 -0.75 4.61
C LYS A 38 -12.10 -0.03 3.45
N GLU A 39 -11.61 1.18 3.70
CA GLU A 39 -11.10 2.06 2.65
C GLU A 39 -9.81 1.53 2.01
N ARG A 40 -8.97 0.78 2.75
CA ARG A 40 -7.75 0.17 2.21
C ARG A 40 -8.02 -0.73 1.00
N ALA A 41 -9.20 -1.38 0.96
CA ALA A 41 -9.57 -2.28 -0.13
C ALA A 41 -9.83 -1.56 -1.45
N ALA A 42 -10.01 -0.22 -1.43
CA ALA A 42 -10.18 0.60 -2.62
C ALA A 42 -8.85 1.02 -3.26
N PHE A 43 -7.71 0.80 -2.59
CA PHE A 43 -6.40 1.16 -3.13
C PHE A 43 -5.84 0.05 -4.02
N VAL A 44 -5.17 0.48 -5.10
CA VAL A 44 -4.48 -0.41 -6.02
C VAL A 44 -2.99 -0.17 -5.92
N GLN A 45 -2.24 -1.24 -5.66
CA GLN A 45 -0.79 -1.18 -5.67
C GLN A 45 -0.29 -1.23 -7.12
N ILE A 46 0.54 -0.25 -7.49
CA ILE A 46 1.16 -0.16 -8.81
C ILE A 46 2.67 -0.26 -8.64
N CYS A 47 3.30 -1.17 -9.38
CA CYS A 47 4.74 -1.35 -9.38
C CYS A 47 5.21 -1.65 -10.82
N PRO A 48 6.19 -0.90 -11.36
CA PRO A 48 6.83 -1.25 -12.62
C PRO A 48 7.48 -2.63 -12.54
N LYS A 49 7.39 -3.44 -13.61
CA LYS A 49 7.94 -4.81 -13.62
C LYS A 49 9.44 -4.83 -13.31
N GLU A 50 10.17 -3.86 -13.83
CA GLU A 50 11.62 -3.72 -13.61
C GLU A 50 11.97 -3.47 -12.14
N MET A 51 11.07 -2.87 -11.36
CA MET A 51 11.31 -2.59 -9.95
C MET A 51 11.10 -3.80 -9.05
N LEU A 52 10.41 -4.86 -9.52
CA LEU A 52 10.05 -6.02 -8.69
C LEU A 52 11.27 -6.68 -8.02
N ALA A 53 12.39 -6.78 -8.73
CA ALA A 53 13.64 -7.35 -8.22
C ALA A 53 14.40 -6.44 -7.25
N HIS A 54 14.04 -5.15 -7.20
CA HIS A 54 14.70 -4.13 -6.38
C HIS A 54 13.91 -3.74 -5.14
N LEU A 55 12.71 -4.31 -4.95
CA LEU A 55 11.90 -4.00 -3.79
C LEU A 55 12.51 -4.61 -2.51
N PRO A 56 12.61 -3.84 -1.42
CA PRO A 56 13.11 -4.35 -0.14
C PRO A 56 12.14 -5.36 0.52
N HIS A 57 10.86 -5.32 0.13
CA HIS A 57 9.82 -6.21 0.61
C HIS A 57 8.94 -6.68 -0.57
N PRO A 58 8.47 -7.94 -0.58
CA PRO A 58 7.62 -8.43 -1.65
C PRO A 58 6.29 -7.64 -1.72
N LEU A 59 5.69 -7.56 -2.91
CA LEU A 59 4.42 -6.82 -3.10
C LEU A 59 3.23 -7.49 -2.40
N SER A 60 3.23 -8.82 -2.32
CA SER A 60 2.14 -9.61 -1.74
C SER A 60 2.67 -10.49 -0.62
N GLN A 61 1.85 -10.72 0.41
CA GLN A 61 2.20 -11.61 1.53
C GLN A 61 2.35 -13.06 1.07
N LYS A 62 1.53 -13.47 0.09
CA LYS A 62 1.77 -14.68 -0.69
C LYS A 62 2.91 -14.38 -1.64
N ALA A 63 4.13 -14.66 -1.22
CA ALA A 63 5.22 -14.83 -2.16
C ALA A 63 4.78 -15.93 -3.13
N GLN A 64 4.36 -15.57 -4.35
CA GLN A 64 4.59 -16.48 -5.46
C GLN A 64 6.11 -16.60 -5.52
N ALA A 65 6.63 -17.68 -4.94
CA ALA A 65 7.93 -18.19 -5.29
C ALA A 65 7.90 -18.32 -6.81
N VAL A 66 8.49 -17.36 -7.51
CA VAL A 66 8.87 -17.57 -8.90
C VAL A 66 10.07 -18.52 -8.79
N PRO A 67 9.96 -19.77 -9.25
CA PRO A 67 11.16 -20.59 -9.39
C PRO A 67 12.03 -19.85 -10.41
N ALA A 68 13.27 -19.55 -10.03
CA ALA A 68 14.29 -19.25 -11.02
C ALA A 68 14.60 -20.58 -11.71
N GLU A 69 14.16 -20.73 -12.95
CA GLU A 69 14.60 -21.77 -13.88
C GLU A 69 15.69 -21.20 -14.79
#